data_AF-A0AAV5G0L6-F1
#
_entry.id   AF-A0AAV5G0L6-F1
#
_cell.length_a   1.000
_cell.length_b   1.000
_cell.length_c   1.000
_cell.angle_alpha   90.00
_cell.angle_beta   90.00
_cell.angle_gamma   90.00
#
_symmetry.space_group_name_H-M   'P 1'
#
loop_
_entity.id
_entity.type
_entity.pdbx_description
1 polymer ?
#
loop_
_entity_poly.entity_id
_entity_poly.type
_entity_poly.pdbx_seq_one_letter_code
_entity_poly.pdbx_strand_id
1 'polypeptide(L)'
;MVAICLQGAFDLKAPKKSPIALRMVVLAVTILCGVFICSMCMKQLGSESWSRIVKIEVAAQPCNKSTVPPSEVPFVHYPQPITYNRDECMCNPVRFFTIISSQRSGSGWFETLLNSHINISSNGEIFSNKERRSNISSIVKTLDKVYNLDWNSSASKNECTAAIGFKWMLNQANILAKYKPRLNTTSLISNLKQADEYTRDALRNLKSIRHITIYYEDLISNRTRLLDVLDFLKVPRRKLVSRHVKIHTRPLSEQIENWDEVYNALNGTQYESFLNADYRI
;
A
#
# COMPACT_ATOMS: atom_id res chain seq x y z
N MET A 1 -4.22 33.38 -16.37
CA MET A 1 -5.46 34.08 -16.77
C MET A 1 -5.03 35.37 -17.46
N VAL A 2 -5.28 35.41 -18.77
CA VAL A 2 -5.45 36.54 -19.71
C VAL A 2 -4.66 37.84 -19.47
N ALA A 3 -3.82 38.18 -20.44
CA ALA A 3 -3.29 39.53 -20.66
C ALA A 3 -4.27 40.37 -21.51
N ILE A 4 -4.35 41.67 -21.24
CA ILE A 4 -5.08 42.65 -22.04
C ILE A 4 -4.07 43.72 -22.51
N CYS A 5 -3.94 43.86 -23.82
CA CYS A 5 -3.19 44.90 -24.51
C CYS A 5 -4.15 45.99 -25.01
N LEU A 6 -3.70 47.25 -25.00
CA LEU A 6 -4.27 48.35 -25.77
C LEU A 6 -3.14 49.29 -26.23
N GLN A 7 -3.21 49.71 -27.49
CA GLN A 7 -2.17 50.43 -28.23
C GLN A 7 -2.68 51.79 -28.71
N GLY A 8 -1.80 52.79 -28.76
CA GLY A 8 -2.04 54.10 -29.38
C GLY A 8 -0.72 54.75 -29.80
N ALA A 9 -0.70 55.34 -31.00
CA ALA A 9 0.48 55.71 -31.77
C ALA A 9 0.98 57.18 -31.59
N PHE A 10 2.24 57.37 -31.97
CA PHE A 10 3.13 58.54 -32.16
C PHE A 10 2.50 59.93 -32.40
N ASP A 11 3.08 61.03 -31.85
CA ASP A 11 4.21 61.76 -32.49
C ASP A 11 4.79 63.00 -31.71
N LEU A 12 6.12 63.16 -31.84
CA LEU A 12 7.04 64.33 -31.88
C LEU A 12 6.91 65.59 -30.95
N LYS A 13 7.93 65.81 -30.08
CA LYS A 13 8.82 67.02 -30.09
C LYS A 13 9.97 66.98 -29.06
N ALA A 14 11.06 67.68 -29.40
CA ALA A 14 12.43 67.59 -28.85
C ALA A 14 12.70 68.49 -27.60
N PRO A 15 13.96 68.60 -27.11
CA PRO A 15 14.38 68.23 -25.75
C PRO A 15 14.40 69.41 -24.76
N LYS A 16 14.01 69.17 -23.51
CA LYS A 16 14.31 70.06 -22.37
C LYS A 16 14.75 69.24 -21.16
N LYS A 17 15.89 69.63 -20.57
CA LYS A 17 16.55 69.01 -19.40
C LYS A 17 15.50 68.69 -18.34
N SER A 18 15.27 67.40 -18.13
CA SER A 18 14.12 66.90 -17.38
C SER A 18 14.55 66.41 -15.98
N PRO A 19 13.63 66.39 -15.00
CA PRO A 19 13.88 66.02 -13.61
C PRO A 19 14.03 64.51 -13.41
N ILE A 20 14.45 63.77 -14.44
CA ILE A 20 14.63 62.31 -14.40
C ILE A 20 15.77 61.93 -13.44
N ALA A 21 16.88 62.68 -13.41
CA ALA A 21 17.97 62.39 -12.49
C ALA A 21 17.52 62.51 -11.01
N LEU A 22 16.72 63.53 -10.68
CA LEU A 22 16.16 63.70 -9.34
C LEU A 22 15.22 62.55 -8.96
N ARG A 23 14.37 62.11 -9.90
CA ARG A 23 13.46 60.97 -9.69
C ARG A 23 14.21 59.64 -9.52
N MET A 24 15.30 59.43 -10.25
CA MET A 24 16.15 58.24 -10.10
C MET A 24 16.92 58.24 -8.77
N VAL A 25 17.36 59.41 -8.29
CA VAL A 25 17.99 59.53 -6.97
C VAL A 25 16.99 59.27 -5.84
N VAL A 26 15.77 59.79 -5.93
CA VAL A 26 14.71 59.52 -4.94
C VAL A 26 14.32 58.03 -4.90
N LEU A 27 14.26 57.36 -6.06
CA LEU A 27 14.03 55.92 -6.13
C LEU A 27 15.18 55.11 -5.50
N ALA A 28 16.43 55.51 -5.73
CA ALA A 28 17.58 54.85 -5.12
C ALA A 28 17.59 55.01 -3.58
N VAL A 29 17.27 56.20 -3.07
CA VAL A 29 17.20 56.47 -1.63
C VAL A 29 16.05 55.71 -0.98
N THR A 30 14.87 55.62 -1.62
CA THR A 30 13.73 54.85 -1.08
C THR A 30 13.99 53.35 -1.04
N ILE A 31 14.69 52.80 -2.05
CA ILE A 31 15.11 51.39 -2.04
C ILE A 31 16.16 51.14 -0.94
N LEU A 32 17.16 52.01 -0.79
CA LEU A 32 18.17 51.90 0.26
C LEU A 32 17.55 52.01 1.67
N CYS A 33 16.62 52.96 1.88
CA CYS A 33 15.88 53.07 3.13
C CYS A 33 14.99 51.84 3.38
N GLY A 34 14.32 51.32 2.36
CA GLY A 34 13.51 50.09 2.48
C GLY A 34 14.33 48.87 2.87
N VAL A 35 15.51 48.67 2.27
CA VAL A 35 16.43 47.59 2.62
C VAL A 35 17.01 47.79 4.02
N PHE A 36 17.34 49.02 4.40
CA PHE A 36 17.87 49.33 5.74
C PHE A 36 16.83 49.12 6.84
N ILE A 37 15.58 49.56 6.63
CA ILE A 37 14.45 49.33 7.55
C ILE A 37 14.14 47.84 7.63
N CYS A 38 14.12 47.11 6.50
CA CYS A 38 13.93 45.66 6.49
C CYS A 38 15.05 44.92 7.25
N SER A 39 16.31 45.33 7.07
CA SER A 39 17.47 44.78 7.78
C SER A 39 17.43 45.07 9.29
N MET A 40 17.01 46.28 9.69
CA MET A 40 16.83 46.65 11.09
C MET A 40 15.65 45.91 11.75
N CYS A 41 14.52 45.74 11.04
CA CYS A 41 13.40 44.91 11.50
C CYS A 41 13.81 43.44 11.67
N MET A 42 14.58 42.89 10.73
CA MET A 42 15.10 41.51 10.84
C MET A 42 16.08 41.37 12.02
N LYS A 43 16.88 42.40 12.34
CA LYS A 43 17.76 42.40 13.52
C LYS A 43 17.01 42.54 14.85
N GLN A 44 15.89 43.25 14.90
CA GLN A 44 15.03 43.31 16.10
C GLN A 44 14.22 42.02 16.32
N LEU A 45 13.82 41.34 15.24
CA LEU A 45 13.18 40.01 15.31
C LEU A 45 14.17 38.88 15.69
N GLY A 46 15.46 39.10 15.46
CA GLY A 46 16.52 38.10 15.67
C GLY A 46 17.16 38.04 17.07
N SER A 47 16.85 38.95 18.00
CA SER A 47 17.64 39.04 19.25
C SER A 47 16.86 39.06 20.58
N GLU A 48 15.53 39.20 20.61
CA GLU A 48 14.81 39.24 21.91
C GLU A 48 13.54 38.37 22.05
N SER A 49 13.14 37.56 21.06
CA SER A 49 11.95 36.68 21.23
C SER A 49 12.20 35.17 21.13
N TRP A 50 13.45 34.73 20.95
CA TRP A 50 13.77 33.29 20.75
C TRP A 50 14.32 32.56 21.99
N SER A 51 14.36 33.19 23.17
CA SER A 51 14.90 32.58 24.39
C SER A 51 13.84 32.18 25.44
N ARG A 52 12.53 32.32 25.14
CA ARG A 52 11.45 31.83 26.02
C ARG A 52 10.30 31.12 25.31
N ILE A 53 10.56 30.47 24.18
CA ILE A 53 9.77 29.29 23.85
C ILE A 53 10.41 28.16 24.63
N VAL A 54 9.93 27.94 25.85
CA VAL A 54 10.11 26.63 26.48
C VAL A 54 9.51 25.65 25.49
N LYS A 55 10.35 24.90 24.78
CA LYS A 55 9.94 23.64 24.17
C LYS A 55 9.45 22.79 25.33
N ILE A 56 8.16 22.89 25.63
CA ILE A 56 7.49 21.84 26.36
C ILE A 56 7.52 20.69 25.36
N GLU A 57 8.57 19.88 25.42
CA GLU A 57 8.47 18.50 24.97
C GLU A 57 7.41 17.90 25.88
N VAL A 58 6.16 17.97 25.44
CA VAL A 58 5.10 17.13 25.97
C VAL A 58 5.63 15.73 25.68
N ALA A 59 6.14 15.06 26.71
CA ALA A 59 6.51 13.65 26.62
C ALA A 59 5.35 12.95 25.93
N ALA A 60 5.59 12.36 24.76
CA ALA A 60 4.56 11.69 23.98
C ALA A 60 3.82 10.75 24.94
N GLN A 61 2.54 11.03 25.18
CA GLN A 61 1.79 10.29 26.18
C GLN A 61 1.81 8.82 25.76
N PRO A 62 2.35 7.91 26.59
CA PRO A 62 2.47 6.52 26.20
C PRO A 62 1.05 6.02 25.88
N CYS A 63 0.86 5.50 24.66
CA CYS A 63 -0.45 4.98 24.26
C CYS A 63 -0.91 3.96 25.29
N ASN A 64 -2.15 4.11 25.76
CA ASN A 64 -2.67 3.26 26.83
C ASN A 64 -2.87 1.82 26.31
N LYS A 65 -1.92 0.95 26.61
CA LYS A 65 -1.95 -0.46 26.21
C LYS A 65 -2.92 -1.30 27.05
N SER A 66 -3.50 -0.75 28.13
CA SER A 66 -4.36 -1.50 29.06
C SER A 66 -5.67 -1.99 28.43
N THR A 67 -6.10 -1.38 27.31
CA THR A 67 -7.30 -1.82 26.56
C THR A 67 -7.05 -3.05 25.68
N VAL A 68 -5.78 -3.43 25.46
CA VAL A 68 -5.40 -4.57 24.63
C VAL A 68 -5.27 -5.81 25.51
N PRO A 69 -5.97 -6.93 25.20
CA PRO A 69 -5.79 -8.18 25.94
C PRO A 69 -4.32 -8.61 25.97
N PRO A 70 -3.80 -9.19 27.07
CA PRO A 70 -2.39 -9.58 27.18
C PRO A 70 -1.89 -10.48 26.04
N SER A 71 -2.75 -11.36 25.52
CA SER A 71 -2.44 -12.25 24.40
C SER A 71 -2.29 -11.54 23.05
N GLU A 72 -2.78 -10.30 22.93
CA GLU A 72 -2.78 -9.51 21.71
C GLU A 72 -1.67 -8.45 21.67
N VAL A 73 -1.08 -8.13 22.83
CA VAL A 73 -0.01 -7.12 22.95
C VAL A 73 1.15 -7.33 21.96
N PRO A 74 1.66 -8.56 21.72
CA PRO A 74 2.77 -8.77 20.79
C PRO A 74 2.45 -8.43 19.32
N PHE A 75 1.17 -8.34 18.95
CA PHE A 75 0.73 -8.15 17.57
C PHE A 75 0.25 -6.72 17.28
N VAL A 76 0.26 -5.84 18.27
CA VAL A 76 -0.24 -4.46 18.19
C VAL A 76 0.92 -3.50 18.22
N HIS A 77 0.99 -2.62 17.24
CA HIS A 77 2.10 -1.70 17.01
C HIS A 77 1.58 -0.28 16.85
N TYR A 78 2.41 0.71 17.14
CA TYR A 78 2.06 2.14 17.06
C TYR A 78 3.11 2.84 16.20
N PRO A 79 3.04 2.67 14.86
CA PRO A 79 4.04 3.21 13.96
C PRO A 79 4.00 4.73 13.93
N GLN A 80 5.18 5.33 13.81
CA GLN A 80 5.35 6.78 13.70
C GLN A 80 5.97 7.09 12.32
N PRO A 81 5.13 7.42 11.32
CA PRO A 81 5.61 7.76 9.98
C PRO A 81 6.49 9.01 10.01
N ILE A 82 7.55 8.99 9.19
CA ILE A 82 8.47 10.13 9.04
C ILE A 82 7.96 11.06 7.93
N THR A 83 7.27 10.48 6.94
CA THR A 83 6.83 11.16 5.72
C THR A 83 5.54 11.97 5.88
N TYR A 84 4.75 11.73 6.92
CA TYR A 84 3.54 12.48 7.26
C TYR A 84 3.22 12.34 8.74
N ASN A 85 2.40 13.24 9.30
CA ASN A 85 1.88 13.12 10.66
C ASN A 85 0.35 13.29 10.67
N ARG A 86 -0.33 12.45 11.45
CA ARG A 86 -1.77 12.52 11.75
C ARG A 86 -1.95 12.28 13.24
N ASP A 87 -1.92 13.37 14.01
CA ASP A 87 -1.97 13.31 15.47
C ASP A 87 -3.22 12.56 15.96
N GLU A 88 -4.34 12.63 15.23
CA GLU A 88 -5.55 11.88 15.53
C GLU A 88 -5.38 10.34 15.46
N CYS A 89 -4.31 9.87 14.81
CA CYS A 89 -3.97 8.46 14.66
C CYS A 89 -2.79 8.00 15.54
N MET A 90 -2.15 8.89 16.31
CA MET A 90 -0.90 8.63 17.04
C MET A 90 -0.97 7.41 17.98
N CYS A 91 -2.14 7.14 18.56
CA CYS A 91 -2.38 5.98 19.42
C CYS A 91 -3.37 4.97 18.84
N ASN A 92 -3.50 4.92 17.52
CA ASN A 92 -4.28 3.89 16.87
C ASN A 92 -3.45 2.59 16.77
N PRO A 93 -3.92 1.46 17.33
CA PRO A 93 -3.22 0.19 17.22
C PRO A 93 -3.20 -0.31 15.77
N VAL A 94 -2.02 -0.65 15.28
CA VAL A 94 -1.80 -1.20 13.94
C VAL A 94 -1.32 -2.63 14.03
N ARG A 95 -1.93 -3.51 13.25
CA ARG A 95 -1.51 -4.91 13.11
C ARG A 95 -0.79 -5.12 11.81
N PHE A 96 0.32 -5.84 11.88
CA PHE A 96 1.08 -6.21 10.69
C PHE A 96 0.62 -7.57 10.19
N PHE A 97 0.44 -7.68 8.88
CA PHE A 97 0.06 -8.94 8.25
C PHE A 97 0.83 -9.16 6.95
N THR A 98 0.93 -10.43 6.57
CA THR A 98 1.51 -10.83 5.28
C THR A 98 0.57 -11.84 4.63
N ILE A 99 0.22 -11.62 3.37
CA ILE A 99 -0.51 -12.60 2.56
C ILE A 99 0.54 -13.50 1.91
N ILE A 100 0.61 -14.75 2.34
CA ILE A 100 1.49 -15.76 1.74
C ILE A 100 0.65 -16.60 0.78
N SER A 101 1.03 -16.64 -0.50
CA SER A 101 0.26 -17.39 -1.49
C SER A 101 1.13 -18.02 -2.58
N SER A 102 0.67 -19.12 -3.16
CA SER A 102 1.15 -19.58 -4.47
C SER A 102 0.62 -18.66 -5.58
N GLN A 103 1.19 -18.76 -6.78
CA GLN A 103 0.68 -18.02 -7.92
C GLN A 103 -0.69 -18.54 -8.35
N ARG A 104 -1.52 -17.67 -8.96
CA ARG A 104 -2.84 -17.99 -9.51
C ARG A 104 -3.88 -18.48 -8.48
N SER A 105 -3.60 -18.30 -7.19
CA SER A 105 -4.49 -18.59 -6.05
C SER A 105 -5.62 -17.57 -5.82
N GLY A 106 -5.80 -16.60 -6.72
CA GLY A 106 -6.75 -15.49 -6.50
C GLY A 106 -6.27 -14.41 -5.52
N SER A 107 -5.00 -14.45 -5.10
CA SER A 107 -4.44 -13.53 -4.10
C SER A 107 -4.50 -12.04 -4.48
N GLY A 108 -4.45 -11.70 -5.77
CA GLY A 108 -4.66 -10.32 -6.24
C GLY A 108 -6.10 -9.84 -6.07
N TRP A 109 -7.09 -10.69 -6.34
CA TRP A 109 -8.49 -10.37 -6.07
C TRP A 109 -8.71 -10.18 -4.57
N PHE A 110 -8.20 -11.11 -3.75
CA PHE A 110 -8.29 -11.03 -2.29
C PHE A 110 -7.62 -9.78 -1.71
N GLU A 111 -6.43 -9.42 -2.20
CA GLU A 111 -5.75 -8.18 -1.81
C GLU A 111 -6.60 -6.94 -2.08
N THR A 112 -7.19 -6.83 -3.27
CA THR A 112 -8.06 -5.69 -3.58
C THR A 112 -9.35 -5.68 -2.78
N LEU A 113 -9.86 -6.86 -2.42
CA LEU A 113 -11.01 -6.99 -1.53
C LEU A 113 -10.67 -6.43 -0.14
N LEU A 114 -9.51 -6.79 0.42
CA LEU A 114 -9.04 -6.23 1.69
C LEU A 114 -8.81 -4.72 1.61
N ASN A 115 -8.20 -4.23 0.54
CA ASN A 115 -7.95 -2.80 0.33
C ASN A 115 -9.21 -1.95 0.13
N SER A 116 -10.38 -2.56 -0.09
CA SER A 116 -11.66 -1.83 -0.04
C SER A 116 -12.07 -1.43 1.38
N HIS A 117 -11.45 -2.04 2.40
CA HIS A 117 -11.66 -1.68 3.79
C HIS A 117 -10.82 -0.45 4.16
N ILE A 118 -11.47 0.60 4.70
CA ILE A 118 -10.81 1.88 4.97
C ILE A 118 -9.65 1.78 5.98
N ASN A 119 -9.72 0.86 6.95
CA ASN A 119 -8.66 0.67 7.94
C ASN A 119 -7.59 -0.37 7.54
N ILE A 120 -7.65 -0.95 6.33
CA ILE A 120 -6.66 -1.92 5.84
C ILE A 120 -5.78 -1.26 4.77
N SER A 121 -4.49 -1.61 4.75
CA SER A 121 -3.56 -1.27 3.67
C SER A 121 -2.68 -2.48 3.34
N SER A 122 -2.88 -3.07 2.17
CA SER A 122 -2.00 -4.10 1.60
C SER A 122 -1.24 -3.51 0.41
N ASN A 123 0.08 -3.66 0.42
CA ASN A 123 1.00 -2.99 -0.51
C ASN A 123 1.52 -3.91 -1.63
N GLY A 124 0.80 -4.98 -1.97
CA GLY A 124 1.16 -5.90 -3.04
C GLY A 124 2.48 -6.61 -2.85
N GLU A 125 3.11 -7.00 -3.96
CA GLU A 125 4.33 -7.82 -3.99
C GLU A 125 5.58 -6.95 -3.89
N ILE A 126 5.78 -6.36 -2.71
CA ILE A 126 6.90 -5.42 -2.49
C ILE A 126 8.27 -6.06 -2.78
N PHE A 127 8.42 -7.38 -2.63
CA PHE A 127 9.67 -8.12 -2.84
C PHE A 127 9.82 -8.77 -4.23
N SER A 128 8.92 -8.49 -5.18
CA SER A 128 9.12 -8.94 -6.56
C SER A 128 10.34 -8.27 -7.21
N ASN A 129 10.69 -7.05 -6.78
CA ASN A 129 11.92 -6.38 -7.20
C ASN A 129 13.15 -7.07 -6.58
N LYS A 130 14.08 -7.53 -7.44
CA LYS A 130 15.30 -8.24 -7.04
C LYS A 130 16.19 -7.43 -6.08
N GLU A 131 16.28 -6.12 -6.22
CA GLU A 131 17.10 -5.27 -5.35
C GLU A 131 16.61 -5.28 -3.90
N ARG A 132 15.29 -5.30 -3.70
CA ARG A 132 14.67 -5.29 -2.36
C ARG A 132 14.87 -6.60 -1.61
N ARG A 133 15.22 -7.68 -2.32
CA ARG A 133 15.56 -9.00 -1.76
C ARG A 133 17.02 -9.39 -1.98
N SER A 134 17.88 -8.44 -2.35
CA SER A 134 19.29 -8.71 -2.67
C SER A 134 20.08 -9.17 -1.44
N ASN A 135 19.75 -8.63 -0.26
CA ASN A 135 20.36 -8.98 1.01
C ASN A 135 19.42 -8.62 2.18
N ILE A 136 19.79 -9.06 3.39
CA ILE A 136 19.00 -8.85 4.61
C ILE A 136 18.80 -7.36 4.91
N SER A 137 19.81 -6.52 4.72
CA SER A 137 19.70 -5.07 4.96
C SER A 137 18.66 -4.43 4.04
N SER A 138 18.64 -4.78 2.76
CA SER A 138 17.63 -4.33 1.80
C SER A 138 16.22 -4.78 2.18
N ILE A 139 16.09 -6.02 2.68
CA ILE A 139 14.81 -6.58 3.14
C ILE A 139 14.30 -5.81 4.35
N VAL A 140 15.12 -5.67 5.40
CA VAL A 140 14.79 -4.95 6.63
C VAL A 140 14.42 -3.50 6.31
N LYS A 141 15.22 -2.81 5.49
CA LYS A 141 14.93 -1.43 5.06
C LYS A 141 13.60 -1.31 4.32
N THR A 142 13.21 -2.33 3.56
CA THR A 142 11.92 -2.36 2.86
C THR A 142 10.78 -2.59 3.85
N LEU A 143 10.95 -3.52 4.80
CA LEU A 143 9.98 -3.80 5.86
C LEU A 143 9.76 -2.57 6.75
N ASP A 144 10.83 -1.89 7.15
CA ASP A 144 10.77 -0.68 7.96
C ASP A 144 9.90 0.38 7.29
N LYS A 145 10.08 0.60 5.98
CA LYS A 145 9.23 1.55 5.24
C LYS A 145 7.76 1.14 5.23
N VAL A 146 7.47 -0.15 5.03
CA VAL A 146 6.08 -0.63 4.99
C VAL A 146 5.43 -0.52 6.36
N TYR A 147 6.14 -0.96 7.40
CA TYR A 147 5.61 -1.05 8.74
C TYR A 147 5.61 0.27 9.51
N ASN A 148 6.47 1.22 9.15
CA ASN A 148 6.40 2.61 9.62
C ASN A 148 5.40 3.46 8.81
N LEU A 149 4.62 2.86 7.91
CA LEU A 149 3.63 3.52 7.06
C LEU A 149 4.23 4.51 6.04
N ASP A 150 5.54 4.50 5.80
CA ASP A 150 6.24 5.39 4.85
C ASP A 150 6.22 4.85 3.39
N TRP A 151 5.56 3.72 3.15
CA TRP A 151 5.49 3.09 1.85
C TRP A 151 4.32 3.58 1.01
N ASN A 152 4.61 4.24 -0.13
CA ASN A 152 3.63 4.81 -1.07
C ASN A 152 2.40 5.43 -0.38
N SER A 153 2.61 6.13 0.73
CA SER A 153 1.57 6.81 1.49
C SER A 153 1.36 8.21 0.92
N SER A 154 0.96 8.31 -0.35
CA SER A 154 0.35 9.53 -0.86
C SER A 154 -1.16 9.46 -0.59
N ALA A 155 -1.67 10.43 0.18
CA ALA A 155 -3.09 10.81 0.27
C ALA A 155 -4.02 10.11 1.30
N SER A 156 -4.45 10.92 2.27
CA SER A 156 -5.85 11.09 2.75
C SER A 156 -6.73 9.83 2.80
N LYS A 157 -6.43 8.88 3.69
CA LYS A 157 -7.49 8.01 4.23
C LYS A 157 -8.30 8.83 5.24
N ASN A 158 -9.62 8.82 5.14
CA ASN A 158 -10.48 9.55 6.09
C ASN A 158 -10.44 8.94 7.51
N GLU A 159 -9.99 7.69 7.65
CA GLU A 159 -9.81 7.02 8.94
C GLU A 159 -8.35 6.55 9.13
N CYS A 160 -8.00 6.18 10.35
CA CYS A 160 -6.68 5.63 10.68
C CYS A 160 -6.53 4.19 10.18
N THR A 161 -5.34 3.83 9.70
CA THR A 161 -5.01 2.45 9.35
C THR A 161 -4.90 1.61 10.61
N ALA A 162 -5.57 0.46 10.66
CA ALA A 162 -5.53 -0.49 11.76
C ALA A 162 -4.85 -1.82 11.37
N ALA A 163 -4.72 -2.11 10.08
CA ALA A 163 -3.95 -3.24 9.58
C ALA A 163 -3.12 -2.83 8.37
N ILE A 164 -1.80 -3.10 8.40
CA ILE A 164 -0.91 -2.88 7.26
C ILE A 164 -0.14 -4.14 6.92
N GLY A 165 0.05 -4.38 5.63
CA GLY A 165 0.72 -5.56 5.17
C GLY A 165 1.17 -5.50 3.73
N PHE A 166 1.61 -6.64 3.25
CA PHE A 166 2.01 -6.88 1.88
C PHE A 166 1.74 -8.33 1.50
N LYS A 167 1.97 -8.64 0.23
CA LYS A 167 1.82 -9.98 -0.33
C LYS A 167 3.19 -10.57 -0.64
N TRP A 168 3.39 -11.84 -0.29
CA TRP A 168 4.59 -12.61 -0.59
C TRP A 168 4.21 -13.87 -1.37
N MET A 169 4.74 -14.01 -2.59
CA MET A 169 4.50 -15.20 -3.41
C MET A 169 5.61 -16.23 -3.25
N LEU A 170 5.25 -17.48 -2.98
CA LEU A 170 6.22 -18.55 -2.72
C LEU A 170 6.86 -19.13 -3.98
N ASN A 171 6.30 -18.88 -5.17
CA ASN A 171 6.87 -19.27 -6.46
C ASN A 171 6.35 -18.32 -7.57
N GLN A 172 7.23 -17.84 -8.44
CA GLN A 172 6.87 -16.99 -9.59
C GLN A 172 6.95 -17.82 -10.88
N ALA A 173 5.84 -18.00 -11.60
CA ALA A 173 5.82 -18.57 -12.95
C ALA A 173 5.36 -17.53 -14.00
N ASN A 174 5.67 -17.80 -15.26
CA ASN A 174 5.41 -16.90 -16.38
C ASN A 174 3.93 -16.90 -16.82
N ILE A 175 3.53 -15.79 -17.44
CA ILE A 175 2.17 -15.42 -17.85
C ILE A 175 1.57 -16.44 -18.84
N LEU A 176 0.34 -16.93 -18.59
CA LEU A 176 -0.45 -17.77 -19.52
C LEU A 176 -1.87 -17.22 -19.75
N ALA A 177 -2.02 -15.90 -19.95
CA ALA A 177 -3.35 -15.31 -20.18
C ALA A 177 -3.97 -15.65 -21.55
N LYS A 178 -3.25 -16.33 -22.46
CA LYS A 178 -3.70 -16.62 -23.83
C LYS A 178 -3.55 -18.09 -24.25
N TYR A 179 -3.24 -18.99 -23.32
CA TYR A 179 -2.83 -20.36 -23.62
C TYR A 179 -3.93 -21.35 -23.24
N LYS A 180 -4.28 -22.25 -24.17
CA LYS A 180 -5.04 -23.48 -23.88
C LYS A 180 -4.02 -24.58 -23.61
N PRO A 181 -3.59 -24.83 -22.37
CA PRO A 181 -2.50 -25.76 -22.11
C PRO A 181 -2.87 -27.19 -22.45
N ARG A 182 -1.92 -27.90 -23.05
CA ARG A 182 -1.87 -29.35 -23.02
C ARG A 182 -1.11 -29.79 -21.77
N LEU A 183 -1.76 -30.54 -20.88
CA LEU A 183 -1.17 -30.99 -19.62
C LEU A 183 -0.55 -32.39 -19.78
N ASN A 184 0.61 -32.61 -19.16
CA ASN A 184 1.23 -33.93 -19.12
C ASN A 184 0.56 -34.77 -18.01
N THR A 185 -0.31 -35.70 -18.40
CA THR A 185 -1.09 -36.55 -17.48
C THR A 185 -0.22 -37.53 -16.71
N THR A 186 0.90 -37.99 -17.27
CA THR A 186 1.85 -38.90 -16.61
C THR A 186 2.50 -38.25 -15.37
N SER A 187 2.77 -36.94 -15.41
CA SER A 187 3.34 -36.21 -14.27
C SER A 187 2.32 -35.45 -13.43
N LEU A 188 1.07 -35.34 -13.87
CA LEU A 188 0.03 -34.50 -13.26
C LEU A 188 -0.18 -34.81 -11.77
N ILE A 189 -0.42 -36.07 -11.40
CA ILE A 189 -0.63 -36.47 -10.00
C ILE A 189 0.62 -36.18 -9.15
N SER A 190 1.82 -36.43 -9.70
CA SER A 190 3.08 -36.15 -9.00
C SER A 190 3.25 -34.65 -8.73
N ASN A 191 2.93 -33.81 -9.72
CA ASN A 191 3.00 -32.35 -9.61
C ASN A 191 1.98 -31.83 -8.58
N LEU A 192 0.76 -32.38 -8.54
CA LEU A 192 -0.25 -32.02 -7.54
C LEU A 192 0.18 -32.43 -6.13
N LYS A 193 0.73 -33.65 -5.95
CA LYS A 193 1.32 -34.09 -4.69
C LYS A 193 2.43 -33.17 -4.22
N GLN A 194 3.32 -32.78 -5.12
CA GLN A 194 4.40 -31.85 -4.81
C GLN A 194 3.86 -30.48 -4.37
N ALA A 195 2.80 -29.97 -5.00
CA ALA A 195 2.15 -28.72 -4.59
C ALA A 195 1.54 -28.81 -3.17
N ASP A 196 0.92 -29.94 -2.84
CA ASP A 196 0.41 -30.20 -1.49
C ASP A 196 1.54 -30.30 -0.46
N GLU A 197 2.65 -30.96 -0.82
CA GLU A 197 3.83 -31.07 0.04
C GLU A 197 4.44 -29.70 0.36
N TYR A 198 4.59 -28.84 -0.65
CA TYR A 198 5.06 -27.46 -0.43
C TYR A 198 4.12 -26.68 0.49
N THR A 199 2.81 -26.86 0.33
CA THR A 199 1.82 -26.20 1.19
C THR A 199 1.93 -26.70 2.64
N ARG A 200 2.05 -28.01 2.83
CA ARG A 200 2.21 -28.64 4.15
C ARG A 200 3.50 -28.20 4.83
N ASP A 201 4.60 -28.11 4.09
CA ASP A 201 5.89 -27.68 4.62
C ASP A 201 5.87 -26.19 4.99
N ALA A 202 5.22 -25.35 4.18
CA ALA A 202 4.99 -23.95 4.52
C ALA A 202 4.19 -23.80 5.82
N LEU A 203 3.08 -24.54 5.97
CA LEU A 203 2.28 -24.53 7.20
C LEU A 203 3.06 -25.06 8.41
N ARG A 204 3.91 -26.07 8.23
CA ARG A 204 4.80 -26.57 9.28
C ARG A 204 5.77 -25.49 9.75
N ASN A 205 6.40 -24.77 8.82
CA ASN A 205 7.33 -23.69 9.13
C ASN A 205 6.64 -22.49 9.80
N LEU A 206 5.35 -22.28 9.51
CA LEU A 206 4.55 -21.21 10.08
C LEU A 206 3.76 -21.62 11.35
N LYS A 207 3.99 -22.83 11.88
CA LYS A 207 3.20 -23.36 13.01
C LYS A 207 3.27 -22.49 14.27
N SER A 208 4.41 -21.84 14.52
CA SER A 208 4.61 -20.93 15.66
C SER A 208 4.09 -19.51 15.40
N ILE A 209 3.76 -19.18 14.15
CA ILE A 209 3.27 -17.87 13.75
C ILE A 209 1.75 -17.94 13.71
N ARG A 210 1.08 -16.93 14.27
CA ARG A 210 -0.37 -16.81 14.20
C ARG A 210 -0.78 -16.63 12.73
N HIS A 211 -1.52 -17.60 12.18
CA HIS A 211 -1.98 -17.60 10.80
C HIS A 211 -3.43 -18.13 10.69
N ILE A 212 -4.06 -17.84 9.55
CA ILE A 212 -5.33 -18.40 9.11
C ILE A 212 -5.15 -18.91 7.68
N THR A 213 -5.67 -20.10 7.39
CA THR A 213 -5.66 -20.67 6.02
C THR A 213 -7.01 -20.37 5.38
N ILE A 214 -6.98 -19.82 4.17
CA ILE A 214 -8.14 -19.48 3.38
C ILE A 214 -8.00 -20.07 1.98
N TYR A 215 -9.10 -20.60 1.46
CA TYR A 215 -9.23 -21.06 0.08
C TYR A 215 -10.08 -20.06 -0.70
N TYR A 216 -9.73 -19.81 -1.95
CA TYR A 216 -10.47 -18.86 -2.80
C TYR A 216 -11.95 -19.27 -2.94
N GLU A 217 -12.14 -20.58 -3.07
CA GLU A 217 -13.40 -21.30 -3.19
C GLU A 217 -14.30 -21.04 -1.99
N ASP A 218 -13.72 -21.05 -0.79
CA ASP A 218 -14.40 -20.77 0.47
C ASP A 218 -14.85 -19.31 0.57
N LEU A 219 -14.05 -18.37 0.06
CA LEU A 219 -14.37 -16.94 0.09
C LEU A 219 -15.51 -16.58 -0.87
N ILE A 220 -15.70 -17.36 -1.94
CA ILE A 220 -16.78 -17.18 -2.91
C ILE A 220 -18.06 -17.88 -2.44
N SER A 221 -17.94 -19.15 -2.05
CA SER A 221 -19.09 -19.96 -1.66
C SER A 221 -19.65 -19.56 -0.31
N ASN A 222 -18.79 -19.17 0.63
CA ASN A 222 -19.17 -18.85 2.00
C ASN A 222 -18.72 -17.44 2.42
N ARG A 223 -19.66 -16.49 2.38
CA ARG A 223 -19.41 -15.09 2.77
C ARG A 223 -18.99 -14.93 4.24
N THR A 224 -19.24 -15.89 5.13
CA THR A 224 -18.81 -15.79 6.53
C THR A 224 -17.29 -15.88 6.67
N ARG A 225 -16.61 -16.56 5.75
CA ARG A 225 -15.14 -16.70 5.77
C ARG A 225 -14.41 -15.37 5.65
N LEU A 226 -14.99 -14.40 4.95
CA LEU A 226 -14.45 -13.04 4.92
C LEU A 226 -14.56 -12.34 6.27
N LEU A 227 -15.59 -12.65 7.06
CA LEU A 227 -15.71 -12.10 8.42
C LEU A 227 -14.61 -12.66 9.33
N ASP A 228 -14.29 -13.95 9.21
CA ASP A 228 -13.18 -14.56 9.94
C ASP A 228 -11.84 -13.83 9.68
N VAL A 229 -11.61 -13.40 8.44
CA VAL A 229 -10.43 -12.62 8.05
C VAL A 229 -10.43 -11.23 8.69
N LEU A 230 -11.57 -10.52 8.68
CA LEU A 230 -11.67 -9.21 9.32
C LEU A 230 -11.48 -9.30 10.85
N ASP A 231 -12.03 -10.34 11.47
CA ASP A 231 -11.89 -10.63 12.89
C ASP A 231 -10.46 -11.05 13.27
N PHE A 232 -9.76 -11.76 12.36
CA PHE A 232 -8.35 -12.08 12.50
C PHE A 232 -7.48 -10.82 12.48
N LEU A 233 -7.78 -9.88 11.56
CA LEU A 233 -7.10 -8.59 11.45
C LEU A 233 -7.56 -7.57 12.50
N LYS A 234 -8.59 -7.88 13.31
CA LYS A 234 -9.20 -7.01 14.33
C LYS A 234 -9.64 -5.66 13.77
N VAL A 235 -10.21 -5.66 12.57
CA VAL A 235 -10.84 -4.46 11.98
C VAL A 235 -12.37 -4.60 12.02
N PRO A 236 -13.12 -3.48 11.99
CA PRO A 236 -14.57 -3.52 11.96
C PRO A 236 -15.11 -4.40 10.83
N ARG A 237 -16.13 -5.22 11.10
CA ARG A 237 -16.81 -5.98 10.06
C ARG A 237 -17.52 -5.04 9.10
N ARG A 238 -17.17 -5.10 7.81
CA ARG A 238 -17.78 -4.28 6.75
C ARG A 238 -17.88 -5.11 5.47
N LYS A 239 -18.80 -4.74 4.58
CA LYS A 239 -18.89 -5.35 3.25
C LYS A 239 -17.66 -4.94 2.45
N LEU A 240 -16.90 -5.93 2.00
CA LEU A 240 -15.77 -5.73 1.10
C LEU A 240 -16.21 -5.81 -0.35
N VAL A 241 -15.55 -5.05 -1.23
CA VAL A 241 -15.82 -5.05 -2.66
C VAL A 241 -14.51 -5.14 -3.44
N SER A 242 -14.54 -5.84 -4.58
CA SER A 242 -13.42 -5.85 -5.51
C SER A 242 -13.93 -5.61 -6.92
N ARG A 243 -13.16 -4.86 -7.71
CA ARG A 243 -13.39 -4.68 -9.15
C ARG A 243 -12.65 -5.73 -9.99
N HIS A 244 -11.84 -6.58 -9.36
CA HIS A 244 -11.17 -7.68 -10.07
C HIS A 244 -12.21 -8.69 -10.54
N VAL A 245 -12.15 -9.02 -11.82
CA VAL A 245 -13.00 -10.01 -12.46
C VAL A 245 -12.23 -11.30 -12.69
N LYS A 246 -12.94 -12.43 -12.68
CA LYS A 246 -12.38 -13.74 -13.04
C LYS A 246 -11.90 -13.68 -14.50
N ILE A 247 -10.64 -14.05 -14.74
CA ILE A 247 -10.03 -14.00 -16.08
C ILE A 247 -10.57 -15.12 -16.98
N HIS A 248 -10.93 -16.26 -16.38
CA HIS A 248 -11.36 -17.46 -17.08
C HIS A 248 -12.80 -17.81 -16.68
N THR A 249 -13.76 -17.53 -17.56
CA THR A 249 -15.20 -17.71 -17.31
C THR A 249 -15.81 -18.92 -18.02
N ARG A 250 -15.07 -19.53 -18.97
CA ARG A 250 -15.51 -20.76 -19.66
C ARG A 250 -15.34 -21.99 -18.76
N PRO A 251 -16.01 -23.11 -19.03
CA PRO A 251 -15.74 -24.37 -18.34
C PRO A 251 -14.29 -24.84 -18.50
N LEU A 252 -13.77 -25.60 -17.53
CA LEU A 252 -12.41 -26.14 -17.59
C LEU A 252 -12.16 -27.00 -18.85
N SER A 253 -13.18 -27.73 -19.29
CA SER A 253 -13.13 -28.58 -20.50
C SER A 253 -12.81 -27.79 -21.79
N GLU A 254 -13.22 -26.52 -21.85
CA GLU A 254 -12.92 -25.65 -22.98
C GLU A 254 -11.54 -24.97 -22.88
N GLN A 255 -10.91 -25.03 -21.70
CA GLN A 255 -9.66 -24.33 -21.38
C GLN A 255 -8.43 -25.22 -21.41
N ILE A 256 -8.60 -26.55 -21.37
CA ILE A 256 -7.50 -27.53 -21.41
C ILE A 256 -7.56 -28.28 -22.74
N GLU A 257 -6.42 -28.38 -23.44
CA GLU A 257 -6.38 -28.96 -24.78
C GLU A 257 -6.75 -30.44 -24.79
N ASN A 258 -6.19 -31.21 -23.85
CA ASN A 258 -6.42 -32.65 -23.68
C ASN A 258 -7.31 -32.95 -22.47
N TRP A 259 -8.47 -32.28 -22.37
CA TRP A 259 -9.36 -32.38 -21.21
C TRP A 259 -9.75 -33.82 -20.86
N ASP A 260 -10.14 -34.65 -21.84
CA ASP A 260 -10.59 -36.01 -21.56
C ASP A 260 -9.49 -36.88 -20.92
N GLU A 261 -8.24 -36.72 -21.38
CA GLU A 261 -7.08 -37.39 -20.77
C GLU A 261 -6.87 -36.93 -19.32
N VAL A 262 -7.01 -35.62 -19.06
CA VAL A 262 -6.87 -35.03 -17.73
C VAL A 262 -8.00 -35.47 -16.79
N TYR A 263 -9.24 -35.46 -17.29
CA TYR A 263 -10.41 -35.93 -16.56
C TYR A 263 -10.20 -37.38 -16.12
N ASN A 264 -9.83 -38.27 -17.05
CA ASN A 264 -9.58 -39.67 -16.75
C ASN A 264 -8.40 -39.87 -15.78
N ALA A 265 -7.38 -39.01 -15.83
CA ALA A 265 -6.25 -39.07 -14.91
C ALA A 265 -6.57 -38.64 -13.47
N LEU A 266 -7.57 -37.76 -13.28
CA LEU A 266 -7.94 -37.22 -11.96
C LEU A 266 -9.21 -37.86 -11.37
N ASN A 267 -10.11 -38.39 -12.21
CA ASN A 267 -11.36 -38.99 -11.79
C ASN A 267 -11.11 -40.20 -10.87
N GLY A 268 -11.80 -40.26 -9.72
CA GLY A 268 -11.60 -41.31 -8.71
C GLY A 268 -10.31 -41.18 -7.90
N THR A 269 -9.54 -40.09 -8.08
CA THR A 269 -8.36 -39.79 -7.24
C THR A 269 -8.71 -38.77 -6.15
N GLN A 270 -7.82 -38.56 -5.17
CA GLN A 270 -7.98 -37.48 -4.18
C GLN A 270 -8.05 -36.06 -4.77
N TYR A 271 -7.70 -35.92 -6.07
CA TYR A 271 -7.69 -34.66 -6.81
C TYR A 271 -8.92 -34.46 -7.70
N GLU A 272 -9.91 -35.36 -7.62
CA GLU A 272 -11.15 -35.28 -8.39
C GLU A 272 -11.89 -33.95 -8.17
N SER A 273 -11.78 -33.34 -6.99
CA SER A 273 -12.40 -32.04 -6.70
C SER A 273 -11.97 -30.93 -7.66
N PHE A 274 -10.77 -31.01 -8.25
CA PHE A 274 -10.30 -30.04 -9.24
C PHE A 274 -11.05 -30.10 -10.58
N LEU A 275 -11.77 -31.19 -10.87
CA LEU A 275 -12.57 -31.33 -12.08
C LEU A 275 -13.86 -30.50 -12.03
N ASN A 276 -14.34 -30.17 -10.83
CA ASN A 276 -15.64 -29.55 -10.59
C ASN A 276 -15.55 -28.07 -10.15
N ALA A 277 -14.38 -27.43 -10.30
CA ALA A 277 -14.10 -26.08 -9.83
C ALA A 277 -14.75 -24.95 -10.67
N ASP A 278 -15.79 -25.25 -11.45
CA ASP A 278 -16.56 -24.27 -12.22
C ASP A 278 -17.57 -23.52 -11.33
N TYR A 279 -17.05 -22.67 -10.45
CA TYR A 279 -17.88 -21.77 -9.65
C TYR A 279 -18.59 -20.77 -10.56
N ARG A 280 -19.93 -20.83 -10.58
CA ARG A 280 -20.79 -19.77 -11.11
C ARG A 280 -20.80 -18.64 -10.08
N ILE A 281 -20.30 -17.46 -10.46
CA ILE A 281 -20.36 -16.21 -9.67
C ILE A 281 -21.76 -15.61 -9.85
#